data_AF-A0A5N9GPS2-F1
#
_entry.id   AF-A0A5N9GPS2-F1
#
_cell.length_a   1.000
_cell.length_b   1.000
_cell.length_c   1.000
_cell.angle_alpha   90.00
_cell.angle_beta   90.00
_cell.angle_gamma   90.00
#
_symmetry.space_group_name_H-M   'P 1'
#
loop_
_entity.id
_entity.type
_entity.pdbx_description
1 polymer ?
#
loop_
_entity_poly.entity_id
_entity_poly.type
_entity_poly.pdbx_seq_one_letter_code
_entity_poly.pdbx_strand_id
1 'polypeptide(L)' 'MGRLRLAFVTQRDGEDPEALLKRFQTTMQRSGILRELRNRRFFRSKGEQERLDKQRSLRRLRRRRRGVRT' A
#
# COMPACT_ATOMS: atom_id res chain seq x y z
N MET A 1 10.96 -8.28 11.43
CA MET A 1 11.13 -8.62 10.00
C MET A 1 9.83 -9.22 9.49
N GLY A 2 9.02 -8.47 8.74
CA GLY A 2 7.77 -9.00 8.19
C GLY A 2 8.07 -9.97 7.04
N ARG A 3 7.55 -11.19 7.12
CA ARG A 3 7.58 -12.19 6.03
C ARG A 3 7.06 -11.51 4.76
N LEU A 4 7.91 -11.33 3.75
CA LEU A 4 7.49 -10.85 2.43
C LEU A 4 6.55 -11.91 1.84
N ARG A 5 5.24 -11.74 2.03
CA ARG A 5 4.25 -12.53 1.28
C ARG A 5 4.33 -12.02 -0.16
N LEU A 6 4.92 -12.82 -1.04
CA LEU A 6 4.81 -12.62 -2.48
C LEU A 6 3.32 -12.49 -2.81
N ALA A 7 2.92 -11.31 -3.30
CA ALA A 7 1.56 -11.07 -3.75
C ALA A 7 1.43 -11.70 -5.14
N PHE A 8 0.92 -12.92 -5.21
CA PHE A 8 0.60 -13.60 -6.46
C PHE A 8 -0.91 -13.86 -6.55
N VAL A 9 -1.40 -14.00 -7.78
CA VAL A 9 -2.78 -14.39 -8.07
C VAL A 9 -2.76 -15.48 -9.13
N THR A 10 -3.71 -16.40 -9.06
CA THR A 10 -3.94 -17.40 -10.10
C THR A 10 -5.15 -16.99 -10.95
N GLN A 11 -5.10 -17.31 -12.24
CA GLN A 11 -6.23 -17.12 -13.15
C GLN A 11 -7.39 -18.02 -12.72
N ARG A 12 -8.61 -17.48 -12.80
CA ARG A 12 -9.84 -18.24 -12.55
C ARG A 12 -10.46 -18.66 -13.88
N ASP A 13 -11.27 -19.71 -13.84
CA ASP A 13 -12.01 -20.17 -15.02
C ASP A 13 -12.93 -19.07 -15.55
N GLY A 14 -12.85 -18.83 -16.87
CA GLY A 14 -13.63 -17.79 -17.55
C GLY A 14 -13.30 -16.35 -17.14
N GLU A 15 -12.20 -16.12 -16.41
CA GLU A 15 -11.80 -14.77 -16.01
C GLU A 15 -11.18 -14.00 -17.18
N ASP A 16 -11.73 -12.81 -17.42
CA ASP A 16 -11.17 -11.84 -18.34
C ASP A 16 -9.75 -11.38 -17.91
N PRO A 17 -8.80 -11.23 -18.85
CA PRO A 17 -7.43 -10.82 -18.53
C PRO A 17 -7.32 -9.49 -17.76
N GLU A 18 -8.19 -8.51 -18.02
CA GLU A 18 -8.17 -7.24 -17.29
C GLU A 18 -8.63 -7.42 -15.84
N ALA A 19 -9.60 -8.30 -15.61
CA ALA A 19 -10.08 -8.64 -14.27
C ALA A 19 -8.96 -9.28 -13.43
N LEU A 20 -8.20 -10.21 -14.02
CA LEU A 20 -7.02 -10.81 -13.40
C LEU A 20 -5.99 -9.74 -13.01
N LEU A 21 -5.67 -8.82 -13.94
CA LEU A 21 -4.72 -7.74 -13.69
C LEU A 21 -5.19 -6.82 -12.56
N LYS A 22 -6.48 -6.47 -12.51
CA LYS A 22 -7.05 -5.64 -11.44
C LYS A 22 -6.95 -6.31 -10.07
N ARG A 23 -7.17 -7.63 -9.99
CA ARG A 23 -6.97 -8.40 -8.76
C ARG A 23 -5.51 -8.43 -8.33
N PHE A 24 -4.60 -8.64 -9.28
CA PHE A 24 -3.16 -8.58 -9.01
C PHE A 24 -2.75 -7.21 -8.45
N GLN A 25 -3.14 -6.12 -9.12
CA GLN A 25 -2.85 -4.75 -8.69
C GLN A 25 -3.39 -4.48 -7.28
N THR A 26 -4.63 -4.90 -7.01
CA THR A 26 -5.26 -4.75 -5.68
C THR A 26 -4.48 -5.54 -4.61
N THR A 27 -4.08 -6.76 -4.91
CA THR A 27 -3.30 -7.62 -4.00
C THR A 27 -1.92 -7.02 -3.73
N MET A 28 -1.24 -6.53 -4.76
CA MET A 28 0.03 -5.80 -4.65
C MET A 28 -0.10 -4.55 -3.79
N GLN A 29 -1.14 -3.74 -4.00
CA GLN A 29 -1.39 -2.54 -3.19
C GLN A 29 -1.67 -2.88 -1.72
N ARG A 30 -2.45 -3.94 -1.46
CA ARG A 30 -2.77 -4.42 -0.10
C ARG A 30 -1.55 -4.99 0.61
N SER A 31 -0.67 -5.70 -0.11
CA SER A 31 0.57 -6.26 0.47
C SER A 31 1.51 -5.17 1.01
N GLY A 32 1.48 -3.98 0.41
CA GLY A 32 2.36 -2.88 0.79
C GLY A 32 3.83 -3.08 0.40
N ILE A 33 4.19 -4.15 -0.32
CA ILE A 33 5.58 -4.51 -0.64
C ILE A 33 6.35 -3.37 -1.34
N LEU A 34 5.73 -2.72 -2.33
CA LEU A 34 6.35 -1.60 -3.05
C LEU A 34 6.59 -0.39 -2.14
N ARG A 35 5.68 -0.14 -1.19
CA ARG A 35 5.84 0.94 -0.20
C ARG A 35 6.99 0.62 0.74
N GLU A 36 7.09 -0.62 1.18
CA GLU A 36 8.16 -1.08 2.06
C GLU A 36 9.53 -0.97 1.38
N LEU A 37 9.68 -1.50 0.17
CA LEU A 37 10.90 -1.38 -0.61
C LEU A 37 11.31 0.08 -0.80
N ARG A 38 10.36 0.95 -1.17
CA ARG A 38 10.62 2.40 -1.28
C ARG A 38 11.06 3.03 0.04
N ASN A 39 10.49 2.59 1.16
CA ASN A 39 10.86 3.10 2.48
C ASN A 39 12.26 2.63 2.92
N ARG A 40 12.69 1.44 2.48
CA ARG A 40 14.01 0.88 2.76
C ARG A 40 15.11 1.34 1.78
N ARG A 41 14.76 2.05 0.70
CA ARG A 41 15.70 2.50 -0.34
C ARG A 41 16.86 3.35 0.20
N PHE A 42 16.60 4.15 1.23
CA PHE A 42 17.60 5.01 1.86
C PHE A 42 17.48 4.91 3.38
N PHE A 43 18.60 5.11 4.08
CA PHE A 43 18.60 5.24 5.53
C PHE A 43 17.74 6.42 5.96
N ARG A 44 16.97 6.23 7.03
CA ARG A 44 16.20 7.28 7.70
C ARG A 44 16.43 7.16 9.19
N SER A 45 16.67 8.29 9.84
CA SER A 45 16.75 8.32 11.30
C SER A 45 15.37 8.05 11.92
N LYS A 46 15.35 7.67 13.20
CA LYS A 46 14.10 7.45 13.95
C LYS A 46 13.21 8.71 13.92
N GLY A 47 13.78 9.89 14.17
CA GLY A 47 13.06 11.15 14.15
C GLY A 47 12.49 11.51 12.77
N GLU A 48 13.22 11.21 11.69
CA GLU A 48 12.70 11.40 10.33
C GLU A 48 11.49 10.47 10.07
N GLN A 49 11.59 9.21 10.47
CA GLN A 49 10.53 8.22 10.31
C GLN A 49 9.27 8.63 11.09
N GLU A 50 9.41 9.06 12.35
CA GLU A 50 8.32 9.57 13.19
C GLU A 50 7.64 10.79 12.57
N ARG A 51 8.42 11.76 12.07
CA ARG A 51 7.90 12.95 11.39
C ARG A 51 7.07 12.59 10.16
N LEU A 52 7.55 11.64 9.35
CA LEU A 52 6.85 11.18 8.15
C LEU A 52 5.55 10.45 8.50
N ASP A 53 5.55 9.61 9.54
CA ASP A 53 4.35 8.88 9.96
C ASP A 53 3.30 9.78 10.62
N LYS A 54 3.72 10.77 11.41
CA LYS A 54 2.83 11.83 11.92
C LYS A 54 2.18 12.62 10.77
N GLN A 55 2.96 13.03 9.76
CA GLN A 55 2.37 13.71 8.60
C GLN A 55 1.42 12.80 7.82
N ARG A 56 1.74 11.51 7.67
CA ARG A 56 0.90 10.53 6.99
C ARG A 56 -0.43 10.33 7.72
N SER A 57 -0.42 10.21 9.05
CA SER A 57 -1.63 10.04 9.86
C SER A 57 -2.54 11.27 9.76
N LEU A 58 -1.98 12.48 9.86
CA LEU A 58 -2.71 13.73 9.67
C LEU A 58 -3.33 13.84 8.28
N ARG A 59 -2.60 13.47 7.22
CA ARG A 59 -3.14 13.43 5.85
C ARG A 59 -4.31 12.45 5.72
N ARG A 60 -4.21 11.26 6.33
CA ARG A 60 -5.31 10.27 6.34
C ARG A 60 -6.55 10.80 7.06
N LEU A 61 -6.37 11.42 8.23
CA LEU A 61 -7.46 12.04 8.98
C LEU A 61 -8.15 13.15 8.18
N ARG A 62 -7.39 14.04 7.55
CA ARG A 62 -7.92 15.12 6.69
C ARG A 62 -8.73 14.59 5.51
N ARG A 63 -8.26 13.52 4.85
CA ARG A 63 -8.99 12.88 3.74
C ARG A 63 -10.33 12.28 4.22
N ARG A 64 -10.32 11.56 5.34
CA ARG A 64 -11.55 11.01 5.93
C ARG A 64 -12.56 12.11 6.25
N ARG A 65 -12.12 13.20 6.88
CA ARG A 65 -13.00 14.35 7.19
C ARG A 65 -13.60 15.02 5.95
N ARG A 66 -12.87 15.06 4.83
CA ARG A 66 -13.39 15.63 3.56
C ARG A 66 -14.43 14.74 2.90
N GLY A 67 -14.23 13.41 2.93
CA GLY A 67 -15.20 12.46 2.35
C GLY A 67 -16.44 12.20 3.20
N VAL A 68 -16.57 12.84 4.37
CA VAL A 68 -17.77 12.78 5.25
C VAL A 68 -18.64 14.04 5.10
N ARG A 69 -18.20 15.07 4.36
CA ARG A 69 -18.93 16.34 4.15
C ARG A 69 -19.73 16.39 2.83
N THR A 70 -19.82 15.28 2.12
CA THR A 70 -20.66 15.04 0.93
C THR A 70 -21.39 13.73 1.15
#